data_AF-A0A8C2W9C8-F1
#
_entry.id   AF-A0A8C2W9C8-F1
#
_cell.length_a   1.000
_cell.length_b   1.000
_cell.length_c   1.000
_cell.angle_alpha   90.00
_cell.angle_beta   90.00
_cell.angle_gamma   90.00
#
_symmetry.space_group_name_H-M   'P 1'
#
loop_
_entity.id
_entity.type
_entity.pdbx_description
1 polymer ?
#
loop_
_entity_poly.entity_id
_entity_poly.type
_entity_poly.pdbx_seq_one_letter_code
_entity_poly.pdbx_strand_id
1 'polypeptide(L)'
;MGTALVYHEDMMATRLLWDDPECKIECPERLAAALGGLRQCGLEQRCLRVAAREASEAELSLVHSPEYVALVRRTQTLGTEELQALSGQFDAVYFHPRTFHCARLAVGAALQLVDAVLTGAARNGLALVRPPGHHSQRAAANGFCVFNNVAIAAEHAKRKHGLHRILVVDWDIHHGQGIQYIFEDDPSVLYFSWHRYEHGRFWPFLPESDADTVGQGQGRGFTVNLPWNQVGMKNADYLAAFLHVLLPVAFEGGYHLESLAQSVCMTVRALLGDPTPALLGPMAPCQSALESIQSVRAAQAPHWKSLQQQGVSPVLTTSTHSPEGRPLWLLPKDPVCKAEAEVTSLRLLDQQHQHPTPPVRMAVALTAPHTTWALPPDVLHQEESAPKWETQAWVSSGVAVAPARAVAATLDVAICQALSFGAQRVLCVVLGQLDRPLDLVDDGRILWLNIRGKEASILSTHHVSVPLPGGS
;
A
#
# COMPACT_ATOMS: atom_id res chain seq x y z
N MET A 1 -14.34 16.42 3.10
CA MET A 1 -13.85 15.83 1.84
C MET A 1 -13.87 14.32 1.96
N GLY A 2 -14.62 13.64 1.09
CA GLY A 2 -14.82 12.19 1.11
C GLY A 2 -13.85 11.41 0.19
N THR A 3 -14.12 10.12 0.05
CA THR A 3 -13.39 9.17 -0.80
C THR A 3 -14.12 9.02 -2.14
N ALA A 4 -13.40 9.17 -3.27
CA ALA A 4 -13.99 8.97 -4.60
C ALA A 4 -14.06 7.48 -4.96
N LEU A 5 -15.11 7.09 -5.69
CA LEU A 5 -15.24 5.75 -6.28
C LEU A 5 -15.57 5.84 -7.76
N VAL A 6 -14.68 5.30 -8.59
CA VAL A 6 -14.78 5.29 -10.06
C VAL A 6 -14.89 3.86 -10.56
N TYR A 7 -15.88 3.58 -11.42
CA TYR A 7 -16.08 2.28 -12.07
C TYR A 7 -17.06 2.47 -13.23
N HIS A 8 -17.18 1.51 -14.14
CA HIS A 8 -18.16 1.49 -15.22
C HIS A 8 -18.54 0.05 -15.53
N GLU A 9 -19.82 -0.22 -15.73
CA GLU A 9 -20.32 -1.59 -15.90
C GLU A 9 -19.83 -2.24 -17.19
N ASP A 10 -19.60 -1.45 -18.25
CA ASP A 10 -19.01 -1.97 -19.50
C ASP A 10 -17.64 -2.64 -19.31
N MET A 11 -16.88 -2.31 -18.26
CA MET A 11 -15.62 -3.01 -17.96
C MET A 11 -15.84 -4.48 -17.58
N MET A 12 -17.09 -4.94 -17.42
CA MET A 12 -17.47 -6.36 -17.28
C MET A 12 -17.79 -7.04 -18.61
N ALA A 13 -17.76 -6.33 -19.73
CA ALA A 13 -18.22 -6.87 -21.00
C ALA A 13 -17.16 -7.70 -21.75
N THR A 14 -15.91 -7.70 -21.30
CA THR A 14 -14.84 -8.52 -21.87
C THR A 14 -14.66 -9.81 -21.09
N ARG A 15 -14.63 -10.92 -21.83
CA ARG A 15 -14.27 -12.25 -21.34
C ARG A 15 -13.50 -13.01 -22.41
N LEU A 16 -12.76 -14.02 -21.97
CA LEU A 16 -12.10 -14.98 -22.84
C LEU A 16 -13.14 -15.73 -23.71
N LEU A 17 -12.87 -15.86 -25.01
CA LEU A 17 -13.78 -16.44 -25.99
C LEU A 17 -13.42 -17.88 -26.43
N TRP A 18 -12.30 -18.41 -25.95
CA TRP A 18 -11.79 -19.75 -26.22
C TRP A 18 -11.32 -20.40 -24.91
N ASP A 19 -10.90 -21.66 -24.96
CA ASP A 19 -10.34 -22.32 -23.78
C ASP A 19 -8.87 -21.96 -23.61
N ASP A 20 -8.55 -21.34 -22.48
CA ASP A 20 -7.19 -20.99 -22.06
C ASP A 20 -7.18 -21.02 -20.52
N PRO A 21 -6.60 -22.08 -19.92
CA PRO A 21 -6.55 -22.23 -18.46
C PRO A 21 -5.78 -21.14 -17.72
N GLU A 22 -4.84 -20.47 -18.39
CA GLU A 22 -4.05 -19.39 -17.83
C GLU A 22 -4.88 -18.10 -17.80
N CYS A 23 -5.52 -17.76 -18.92
CA CYS A 23 -6.28 -16.52 -19.04
C CYS A 23 -7.68 -16.55 -18.40
N LYS A 24 -8.29 -17.73 -18.22
CA LYS A 24 -9.67 -17.84 -17.69
C LYS A 24 -9.88 -17.25 -16.29
N ILE A 25 -8.80 -17.06 -15.52
CA ILE A 25 -8.85 -16.48 -14.17
C ILE A 25 -9.18 -14.99 -14.19
N GLU A 26 -8.92 -14.30 -15.31
CA GLU A 26 -9.28 -12.91 -15.49
C GLU A 26 -10.68 -12.82 -16.12
N CYS A 27 -11.69 -12.63 -15.27
CA CYS A 27 -13.10 -12.70 -15.66
C CYS A 27 -13.94 -11.50 -15.15
N PRO A 28 -15.07 -11.18 -15.81
CA PRO A 28 -16.03 -10.14 -15.40
C PRO A 28 -16.46 -10.20 -13.93
N GLU A 29 -16.58 -11.42 -13.43
CA GLU A 29 -17.05 -11.73 -12.08
C GLU A 29 -16.13 -11.12 -11.01
N ARG A 30 -14.85 -10.85 -11.33
CA ARG A 30 -13.93 -10.12 -10.42
C ARG A 30 -14.44 -8.73 -10.07
N LEU A 31 -14.82 -7.94 -11.08
CA LEU A 31 -15.32 -6.58 -10.88
C LEU A 31 -16.73 -6.61 -10.27
N ALA A 32 -17.57 -7.55 -10.71
CA ALA A 32 -18.90 -7.73 -10.15
C ALA A 32 -18.86 -8.10 -8.66
N ALA A 33 -17.96 -9.01 -8.25
CA ALA A 33 -17.78 -9.42 -6.87
C ALA A 33 -17.24 -8.26 -6.00
N ALA A 34 -16.26 -7.50 -6.49
CA ALA A 34 -15.73 -6.34 -5.77
C ALA A 34 -16.82 -5.29 -5.51
N LEU A 35 -17.61 -4.94 -6.53
CA LEU A 35 -18.73 -4.00 -6.39
C LEU A 35 -19.85 -4.57 -5.49
N GLY A 36 -20.15 -5.86 -5.62
CA GLY A 36 -21.10 -6.56 -4.76
C GLY A 36 -20.69 -6.49 -3.28
N GLY A 37 -19.41 -6.71 -2.98
CA GLY A 37 -18.86 -6.59 -1.63
C GLY A 37 -18.97 -5.16 -1.07
N LEU A 38 -18.60 -4.16 -1.86
CA LEU A 38 -18.75 -2.75 -1.45
C LEU A 38 -20.21 -2.38 -1.13
N ARG A 39 -21.16 -2.90 -1.92
CA ARG A 39 -22.61 -2.69 -1.72
C ARG A 39 -23.12 -3.36 -0.46
N GLN A 40 -22.75 -4.62 -0.25
CA GLN A 40 -23.16 -5.41 0.92
C GLN A 40 -22.67 -4.77 2.22
N CYS A 41 -21.46 -4.19 2.22
CA CYS A 41 -20.91 -3.49 3.38
C CYS A 41 -21.35 -2.02 3.51
N GLY A 42 -22.24 -1.52 2.63
CA GLY A 42 -22.69 -0.12 2.67
C GLY A 42 -21.59 0.91 2.36
N LEU A 43 -20.46 0.49 1.77
CA LEU A 43 -19.29 1.34 1.51
C LEU A 43 -19.46 2.18 0.25
N GLU A 44 -20.14 1.67 -0.77
CA GLU A 44 -20.40 2.41 -2.01
C GLU A 44 -21.14 3.73 -1.74
N GLN A 45 -22.16 3.69 -0.88
CA GLN A 45 -23.01 4.84 -0.54
C GLN A 45 -22.27 5.92 0.27
N ARG A 46 -21.13 5.57 0.88
CA ARG A 46 -20.25 6.49 1.61
C ARG A 46 -19.26 7.22 0.70
N CYS A 47 -19.11 6.78 -0.55
CA CYS A 47 -18.16 7.33 -1.50
C CYS A 47 -18.78 8.40 -2.41
N LEU A 48 -17.95 9.38 -2.81
CA LEU A 48 -18.27 10.27 -3.90
C LEU A 48 -18.17 9.50 -5.22
N ARG A 49 -19.31 9.21 -5.84
CA ARG A 49 -19.35 8.55 -7.14
C ARG A 49 -18.85 9.51 -8.23
N VAL A 50 -17.72 9.17 -8.86
CA VAL A 50 -17.20 9.91 -10.02
C VAL A 50 -17.44 9.08 -11.28
N ALA A 51 -17.96 9.73 -12.32
CA ALA A 51 -18.20 9.07 -13.60
C ALA A 51 -16.86 8.72 -14.28
N ALA A 52 -16.74 7.47 -14.73
CA ALA A 52 -15.67 7.07 -15.64
C ALA A 52 -15.91 7.68 -17.03
N ARG A 53 -14.83 7.84 -17.79
CA ARG A 53 -14.86 8.23 -19.20
C ARG A 53 -13.87 7.37 -19.98
N GLU A 54 -13.97 7.36 -21.29
CA GLU A 54 -12.90 6.82 -22.12
C GLU A 54 -11.70 7.77 -22.15
N ALA A 55 -10.50 7.24 -21.96
CA ALA A 55 -9.26 7.95 -22.26
C ALA A 55 -9.16 8.23 -23.76
N SER A 56 -8.71 9.42 -24.15
CA SER A 56 -8.41 9.74 -25.54
C SER A 56 -7.17 8.99 -26.03
N GLU A 57 -7.03 8.77 -27.34
CA GLU A 57 -5.81 8.15 -27.89
C GLU A 57 -4.56 8.97 -27.55
N ALA A 58 -4.66 10.30 -27.46
CA ALA A 58 -3.56 11.16 -27.02
C ALA A 58 -3.13 10.89 -25.57
N GLU A 59 -4.08 10.62 -24.67
CA GLU A 59 -3.79 10.20 -23.29
C GLU A 59 -3.15 8.80 -23.25
N LEU A 60 -3.62 7.86 -24.08
CA LEU A 60 -2.99 6.54 -24.20
C LEU A 60 -1.54 6.66 -24.70
N SER A 61 -1.31 7.56 -25.65
CA SER A 61 0.01 7.82 -26.25
C SER A 61 0.98 8.58 -25.35
N LEU A 62 0.59 8.94 -24.12
CA LEU A 62 1.55 9.41 -23.11
C LEU A 62 2.58 8.33 -22.77
N VAL A 63 2.17 7.06 -22.84
CA VAL A 63 2.97 5.90 -22.46
C VAL A 63 3.12 4.93 -23.61
N HIS A 64 2.05 4.68 -24.38
CA HIS A 64 2.06 3.68 -25.43
C HIS A 64 2.43 4.26 -26.79
N SER A 65 3.08 3.44 -27.61
CA SER A 65 3.35 3.76 -29.00
C SER A 65 2.04 3.92 -29.79
N PRO A 66 1.94 4.90 -30.72
CA PRO A 66 0.77 5.05 -31.59
C PRO A 66 0.43 3.77 -32.37
N GLU A 67 1.45 3.02 -32.77
CA GLU A 67 1.32 1.74 -33.48
C GLU A 67 0.59 0.70 -32.62
N TYR A 68 0.93 0.60 -31.34
CA TYR A 68 0.28 -0.30 -30.40
C TYR A 68 -1.16 0.13 -30.10
N VAL A 69 -1.41 1.43 -29.90
CA VAL A 69 -2.79 1.95 -29.74
C VAL A 69 -3.64 1.60 -30.95
N ALA A 70 -3.09 1.74 -32.17
CA ALA A 70 -3.76 1.36 -33.40
C ALA A 70 -4.03 -0.15 -33.52
N LEU A 71 -3.08 -0.98 -33.06
CA LEU A 71 -3.25 -2.44 -33.01
C LEU A 71 -4.42 -2.83 -32.10
N VAL A 72 -4.46 -2.31 -30.87
CA VAL A 72 -5.54 -2.61 -29.92
C VAL A 72 -6.88 -2.06 -30.44
N ARG A 73 -6.91 -0.87 -31.05
CA ARG A 73 -8.13 -0.32 -31.66
C ARG A 73 -8.72 -1.23 -32.73
N ARG A 74 -7.88 -1.92 -33.52
CA ARG A 74 -8.33 -2.85 -34.55
C ARG A 74 -9.03 -4.09 -34.00
N THR A 75 -8.84 -4.46 -32.73
CA THR A 75 -9.49 -5.64 -32.14
C THR A 75 -11.01 -5.55 -32.20
N GLN A 76 -11.57 -4.34 -32.29
CA GLN A 76 -13.01 -4.09 -32.38
C GLN A 76 -13.68 -4.69 -33.62
N THR A 77 -12.91 -4.92 -34.69
CA THR A 77 -13.43 -5.42 -35.98
C THR A 77 -12.99 -6.84 -36.29
N LEU A 78 -12.22 -7.48 -35.40
CA LEU A 78 -11.69 -8.83 -35.62
C LEU A 78 -12.68 -9.91 -35.18
N GLY A 79 -12.70 -11.02 -35.91
CA GLY A 79 -13.41 -12.24 -35.51
C GLY A 79 -12.67 -13.00 -34.41
N THR A 80 -13.32 -13.99 -33.80
CA THR A 80 -12.76 -14.76 -32.67
C THR A 80 -11.43 -15.45 -33.00
N GLU A 81 -11.30 -16.07 -34.19
CA GLU A 81 -10.05 -16.73 -34.60
C GLU A 81 -8.90 -15.74 -34.78
N GLU A 82 -9.17 -14.56 -35.38
CA GLU A 82 -8.19 -13.49 -35.54
C GLU A 82 -7.78 -12.89 -34.19
N LEU A 83 -8.72 -12.74 -33.26
CA LEU A 83 -8.45 -12.30 -31.89
C LEU A 83 -7.60 -13.31 -31.13
N GLN A 84 -7.87 -14.61 -31.29
CA GLN A 84 -7.07 -15.66 -30.67
C GLN A 84 -5.64 -15.64 -31.24
N ALA A 85 -5.50 -15.54 -32.56
CA ALA A 85 -4.20 -15.44 -33.23
C ALA A 85 -3.42 -14.19 -32.81
N LEU A 86 -4.10 -13.05 -32.66
CA LEU A 86 -3.48 -11.81 -32.16
C LEU A 86 -3.10 -11.94 -30.69
N SER A 87 -3.95 -12.53 -29.86
CA SER A 87 -3.69 -12.75 -28.43
C SER A 87 -2.45 -13.62 -28.23
N GLY A 88 -2.30 -14.68 -29.03
CA GLY A 88 -1.13 -15.56 -28.99
C GLY A 88 0.20 -14.94 -29.42
N GLN A 89 0.21 -13.68 -29.87
CA GLN A 89 1.45 -12.91 -30.11
C GLN A 89 1.99 -12.24 -28.84
N PHE A 90 1.20 -12.24 -27.76
CA PHE A 90 1.51 -11.62 -26.49
C PHE A 90 1.46 -12.66 -25.37
N ASP A 91 2.17 -12.38 -24.30
CA ASP A 91 2.29 -13.30 -23.17
C ASP A 91 1.14 -13.09 -22.16
N ALA A 92 0.47 -14.19 -21.81
CA ALA A 92 -0.61 -14.25 -20.82
C ALA A 92 -1.72 -13.19 -21.00
N VAL A 93 -2.28 -13.02 -22.20
CA VAL A 93 -3.36 -12.03 -22.44
C VAL A 93 -4.36 -12.51 -23.49
N TYR A 94 -5.58 -12.01 -23.41
CA TYR A 94 -6.62 -12.23 -24.43
C TYR A 94 -7.25 -10.91 -24.89
N PHE A 95 -7.63 -10.86 -26.17
CA PHE A 95 -8.41 -9.78 -26.76
C PHE A 95 -9.86 -10.18 -27.02
N HIS A 96 -10.73 -9.19 -26.99
CA HIS A 96 -12.17 -9.27 -27.21
C HIS A 96 -12.58 -8.09 -28.12
N PRO A 97 -13.69 -8.16 -28.87
CA PRO A 97 -14.16 -7.02 -29.67
C PRO A 97 -14.38 -5.74 -28.85
N ARG A 98 -14.71 -5.88 -27.56
CA ARG A 98 -14.86 -4.75 -26.62
C ARG A 98 -13.58 -4.37 -25.86
N THR A 99 -12.43 -5.00 -26.12
CA THR A 99 -11.20 -4.74 -25.35
C THR A 99 -10.77 -3.28 -25.42
N PHE A 100 -10.73 -2.67 -26.61
CA PHE A 100 -10.32 -1.28 -26.75
C PHE A 100 -11.21 -0.32 -25.94
N HIS A 101 -12.54 -0.47 -26.05
CA HIS A 101 -13.52 0.28 -25.26
C HIS A 101 -13.28 0.16 -23.75
N CYS A 102 -13.18 -1.07 -23.26
CA CYS A 102 -13.04 -1.32 -21.82
C CYS A 102 -11.68 -0.86 -21.28
N ALA A 103 -10.61 -1.03 -22.05
CA ALA A 103 -9.28 -0.54 -21.69
C ALA A 103 -9.24 0.99 -21.63
N ARG A 104 -9.93 1.69 -22.55
CA ARG A 104 -10.07 3.15 -22.50
C ARG A 104 -10.85 3.62 -21.28
N LEU A 105 -11.92 2.90 -20.90
CA LEU A 105 -12.67 3.17 -19.67
C LEU A 105 -11.82 2.93 -18.42
N ALA A 106 -11.00 1.88 -18.39
CA ALA A 106 -10.10 1.58 -17.28
C ALA A 106 -9.07 2.70 -17.06
N VAL A 107 -8.40 3.14 -18.13
CA VAL A 107 -7.47 4.27 -18.09
C VAL A 107 -8.21 5.55 -17.68
N GLY A 108 -9.32 5.87 -18.35
CA GLY A 108 -10.04 7.11 -18.07
C GLY A 108 -10.64 7.16 -16.65
N ALA A 109 -10.99 6.02 -16.06
CA ALA A 109 -11.38 5.95 -14.65
C ALA A 109 -10.22 6.33 -13.71
N ALA A 110 -8.99 5.86 -14.00
CA ALA A 110 -7.80 6.27 -13.26
C ALA A 110 -7.52 7.78 -13.40
N LEU A 111 -7.68 8.33 -14.62
CA LEU A 111 -7.50 9.77 -14.87
C LEU A 111 -8.53 10.63 -14.12
N GLN A 112 -9.79 10.21 -14.12
CA GLN A 112 -10.86 10.88 -13.38
C GLN A 112 -10.60 10.85 -11.88
N LEU A 113 -10.03 9.75 -11.36
CA LEU A 113 -9.64 9.65 -9.96
C LEU A 113 -8.50 10.61 -9.61
N VAL A 114 -7.45 10.66 -10.43
CA VAL A 114 -6.33 11.61 -10.28
C VAL A 114 -6.85 13.05 -10.29
N ASP A 115 -7.69 13.40 -11.26
CA ASP A 115 -8.28 14.74 -11.35
C ASP A 115 -9.11 15.07 -10.11
N ALA A 116 -9.96 14.14 -9.63
CA ALA A 116 -10.78 14.37 -8.45
C ALA A 116 -9.95 14.61 -7.18
N VAL A 117 -8.83 13.90 -7.01
CA VAL A 117 -7.94 14.07 -5.86
C VAL A 117 -7.14 15.37 -5.95
N LEU A 118 -6.49 15.62 -7.08
CA LEU A 118 -5.58 16.77 -7.23
C LEU A 118 -6.30 18.12 -7.31
N THR A 119 -7.58 18.13 -7.72
CA THR A 119 -8.44 19.33 -7.69
C THR A 119 -9.13 19.55 -6.35
N GLY A 120 -8.96 18.65 -5.38
CA GLY A 120 -9.58 18.73 -4.05
C GLY A 120 -11.05 18.34 -3.99
N ALA A 121 -11.63 17.80 -5.08
CA ALA A 121 -13.00 17.27 -5.07
C ALA A 121 -13.14 16.03 -4.16
N ALA A 122 -12.08 15.24 -4.02
CA ALA A 122 -11.97 14.14 -3.08
C ALA A 122 -10.62 14.16 -2.36
N ARG A 123 -10.57 13.56 -1.17
CA ARG A 123 -9.32 13.42 -0.41
C ARG A 123 -8.42 12.30 -0.97
N ASN A 124 -9.06 11.22 -1.39
CA ASN A 124 -8.48 10.00 -1.94
C ASN A 124 -9.57 9.28 -2.75
N GLY A 125 -9.27 8.11 -3.31
CA GLY A 125 -10.32 7.26 -3.87
C GLY A 125 -9.81 5.97 -4.50
N LEU A 126 -10.73 5.25 -5.10
CA LEU A 126 -10.53 3.94 -5.70
C LEU A 126 -11.14 3.89 -7.10
N ALA A 127 -10.38 3.40 -8.07
CA ALA A 127 -10.87 3.06 -9.39
C ALA A 127 -10.96 1.53 -9.50
N LEU A 128 -12.18 0.99 -9.57
CA LEU A 128 -12.41 -0.43 -9.80
C LEU A 128 -12.53 -0.66 -11.31
N VAL A 129 -11.48 -1.22 -11.89
CA VAL A 129 -11.30 -1.26 -13.35
C VAL A 129 -10.96 -2.65 -13.86
N ARG A 130 -11.34 -2.90 -15.12
CA ARG A 130 -10.89 -4.05 -15.94
C ARG A 130 -10.80 -3.58 -17.41
N PRO A 131 -9.75 -3.96 -18.16
CA PRO A 131 -8.61 -4.80 -17.79
C PRO A 131 -7.63 -4.13 -16.78
N PRO A 132 -6.74 -4.91 -16.13
CA PRO A 132 -5.61 -4.39 -15.35
C PRO A 132 -4.58 -3.69 -16.26
N GLY A 133 -3.50 -3.14 -15.66
CA GLY A 133 -2.54 -2.30 -16.41
C GLY A 133 -1.05 -2.49 -16.16
N HIS A 134 -0.61 -2.89 -14.96
CA HIS A 134 0.80 -2.76 -14.55
C HIS A 134 1.82 -3.56 -15.38
N HIS A 135 1.41 -4.63 -16.06
CA HIS A 135 2.27 -5.40 -16.96
C HIS A 135 2.36 -4.83 -18.37
N SER A 136 1.40 -3.98 -18.78
CA SER A 136 1.35 -3.44 -20.14
C SER A 136 2.55 -2.54 -20.40
N GLN A 137 3.20 -2.77 -21.54
CA GLN A 137 4.44 -2.12 -21.95
C GLN A 137 4.16 -1.07 -23.03
N ARG A 138 5.20 -0.31 -23.42
CA ARG A 138 5.08 0.73 -24.46
C ARG A 138 4.46 0.22 -25.77
N ALA A 139 4.73 -1.02 -26.16
CA ALA A 139 4.25 -1.57 -27.43
C ALA A 139 3.68 -2.99 -27.34
N ALA A 140 3.35 -3.47 -26.13
CA ALA A 140 2.88 -4.83 -25.93
C ALA A 140 1.83 -4.95 -24.82
N ALA A 141 0.80 -5.76 -25.09
CA ALA A 141 -0.05 -6.31 -24.03
C ALA A 141 0.72 -7.41 -23.31
N ASN A 142 0.45 -7.61 -22.02
CA ASN A 142 1.09 -8.66 -21.22
C ASN A 142 0.29 -8.90 -19.94
N GLY A 143 0.19 -10.14 -19.45
CA GLY A 143 -0.38 -10.43 -18.12
C GLY A 143 -1.78 -9.84 -17.90
N PHE A 144 -2.67 -10.09 -18.86
CA PHE A 144 -4.03 -9.55 -18.93
C PHE A 144 -4.13 -8.02 -19.10
N CYS A 145 -3.02 -7.31 -19.09
CA CYS A 145 -2.95 -5.87 -19.17
C CYS A 145 -2.90 -5.41 -20.63
N VAL A 146 -3.72 -4.40 -20.95
CA VAL A 146 -3.80 -3.83 -22.30
C VAL A 146 -3.15 -2.46 -22.35
N PHE A 147 -3.62 -1.51 -21.55
CA PHE A 147 -2.95 -0.22 -21.36
C PHE A 147 -2.52 -0.07 -19.92
N ASN A 148 -1.40 0.61 -19.69
CA ASN A 148 -0.85 0.79 -18.36
C ASN A 148 -1.56 1.93 -17.63
N ASN A 149 -2.70 1.59 -17.00
CA ASN A 149 -3.58 2.53 -16.30
C ASN A 149 -2.79 3.44 -15.32
N VAL A 150 -1.89 2.86 -14.53
CA VAL A 150 -1.15 3.56 -13.47
C VAL A 150 -0.07 4.46 -14.06
N ALA A 151 0.68 3.97 -15.06
CA ALA A 151 1.71 4.77 -15.70
C ALA A 151 1.11 5.97 -16.46
N ILE A 152 0.00 5.77 -17.18
CA ILE A 152 -0.70 6.87 -17.85
C ILE A 152 -1.24 7.87 -16.82
N ALA A 153 -1.75 7.41 -15.68
CA ALA A 153 -2.20 8.28 -14.59
C ALA A 153 -1.05 9.11 -13.98
N ALA A 154 0.14 8.53 -13.82
CA ALA A 154 1.33 9.25 -13.37
C ALA A 154 1.78 10.31 -14.39
N GLU A 155 1.86 9.96 -15.68
CA GLU A 155 2.17 10.93 -16.74
C GLU A 155 1.13 12.05 -16.86
N HIS A 156 -0.15 11.72 -16.69
CA HIS A 156 -1.24 12.71 -16.65
C HIS A 156 -1.08 13.66 -15.45
N ALA A 157 -0.76 13.14 -14.27
CA ALA A 157 -0.52 13.96 -13.09
C ALA A 157 0.69 14.90 -13.26
N LYS A 158 1.78 14.42 -13.89
CA LYS A 158 2.95 15.25 -14.22
C LYS A 158 2.57 16.38 -15.19
N ARG A 159 1.91 16.05 -16.30
CA ARG A 159 1.68 16.99 -17.40
C ARG A 159 0.54 17.97 -17.15
N LYS A 160 -0.58 17.49 -16.59
CA LYS A 160 -1.77 18.31 -16.36
C LYS A 160 -1.72 19.06 -15.04
N HIS A 161 -1.17 18.43 -14.00
CA HIS A 161 -1.18 18.98 -12.63
C HIS A 161 0.20 19.43 -12.15
N GLY A 162 1.25 19.30 -12.97
CA GLY A 162 2.58 19.81 -12.65
C GLY A 162 3.28 19.07 -11.51
N LEU A 163 2.93 17.80 -11.26
CA LEU A 163 3.64 17.01 -10.24
C LEU A 163 5.06 16.67 -10.70
N HIS A 164 6.01 16.82 -9.78
CA HIS A 164 7.43 16.53 -10.02
C HIS A 164 7.95 15.31 -9.23
N ARG A 165 7.14 14.77 -8.33
CA ARG A 165 7.46 13.58 -7.53
C ARG A 165 6.19 12.76 -7.35
N ILE A 166 6.20 11.53 -7.85
CA ILE A 166 5.10 10.58 -7.75
C ILE A 166 5.66 9.28 -7.17
N LEU A 167 4.96 8.71 -6.20
CA LEU A 167 5.23 7.37 -5.70
C LEU A 167 4.17 6.42 -6.25
N VAL A 168 4.61 5.36 -6.93
CA VAL A 168 3.79 4.22 -7.31
C VAL A 168 4.14 3.06 -6.39
N VAL A 169 3.16 2.60 -5.61
CA VAL A 169 3.28 1.40 -4.77
C VAL A 169 2.48 0.28 -5.43
N ASP A 170 3.18 -0.68 -6.03
CA ASP A 170 2.60 -1.88 -6.60
C ASP A 170 2.67 -3.02 -5.57
N TRP A 171 1.51 -3.34 -5.00
CA TRP A 171 1.38 -4.43 -4.04
C TRP A 171 0.78 -5.70 -4.65
N ASP A 172 0.62 -5.75 -5.97
CA ASP A 172 0.19 -6.99 -6.63
C ASP A 172 1.21 -8.11 -6.34
N ILE A 173 0.78 -9.35 -6.47
CA ILE A 173 1.67 -10.49 -6.26
C ILE A 173 2.62 -10.68 -7.45
N HIS A 174 2.34 -10.09 -8.61
CA HIS A 174 3.21 -10.11 -9.78
C HIS A 174 3.96 -8.80 -9.93
N HIS A 175 5.17 -8.86 -10.48
CA HIS A 175 5.95 -7.67 -10.76
C HIS A 175 5.33 -6.85 -11.89
N GLY A 176 5.03 -5.57 -11.64
CA GLY A 176 4.57 -4.62 -12.67
C GLY A 176 5.69 -4.13 -13.59
N GLN A 177 6.33 -5.04 -14.33
CA GLN A 177 7.46 -4.75 -15.23
C GLN A 177 7.14 -3.65 -16.25
N GLY A 178 5.88 -3.53 -16.68
CA GLY A 178 5.44 -2.44 -17.55
C GLY A 178 5.68 -1.07 -16.92
N ILE A 179 5.28 -0.88 -15.65
CA ILE A 179 5.51 0.37 -14.91
C ILE A 179 7.01 0.62 -14.75
N GLN A 180 7.77 -0.41 -14.36
CA GLN A 180 9.22 -0.31 -14.21
C GLN A 180 9.88 0.22 -15.49
N TYR A 181 9.65 -0.44 -16.64
CA TYR A 181 10.26 -0.04 -17.90
C TYR A 181 9.91 1.39 -18.33
N ILE A 182 8.69 1.84 -18.05
CA ILE A 182 8.22 3.18 -18.43
C ILE A 182 8.98 4.27 -17.64
N PHE A 183 9.31 4.01 -16.38
CA PHE A 183 9.93 5.00 -15.48
C PHE A 183 11.39 4.68 -15.12
N GLU A 184 12.01 3.68 -15.76
CA GLU A 184 13.33 3.16 -15.43
C GLU A 184 14.42 4.26 -15.35
N ASP A 185 14.33 5.28 -16.21
CA ASP A 185 15.25 6.44 -16.27
C ASP A 185 14.64 7.74 -15.73
N ASP A 186 13.46 7.69 -15.09
CA ASP A 186 12.71 8.87 -14.66
C ASP A 186 12.75 9.07 -13.12
N PRO A 187 13.59 9.98 -12.60
CA PRO A 187 13.67 10.25 -11.15
C PRO A 187 12.44 10.97 -10.58
N SER A 188 11.50 11.43 -11.42
CA SER A 188 10.25 12.03 -10.94
C SER A 188 9.21 10.99 -10.48
N VAL A 189 9.42 9.70 -10.80
CA VAL A 189 8.54 8.61 -10.40
C VAL A 189 9.34 7.55 -9.64
N LEU A 190 9.07 7.43 -8.35
CA LEU A 190 9.56 6.32 -7.53
C LEU A 190 8.59 5.14 -7.67
N TYR A 191 9.05 4.03 -8.21
CA TYR A 191 8.32 2.78 -8.33
C TYR A 191 8.79 1.79 -7.27
N PHE A 192 7.87 1.30 -6.45
CA PHE A 192 8.09 0.20 -5.51
C PHE A 192 7.19 -0.96 -5.89
N SER A 193 7.73 -2.17 -5.96
CA SER A 193 6.96 -3.39 -6.13
C SER A 193 7.50 -4.48 -5.23
N TRP A 194 6.62 -5.10 -4.43
CA TRP A 194 6.88 -6.48 -4.02
C TRP A 194 6.21 -7.43 -5.00
N HIS A 195 6.68 -8.67 -5.06
CA HIS A 195 6.09 -9.68 -5.94
C HIS A 195 6.64 -11.06 -5.61
N ARG A 196 5.88 -12.11 -5.88
CA ARG A 196 6.41 -13.47 -5.89
C ARG A 196 7.45 -13.58 -7.01
N TYR A 197 8.60 -14.15 -6.68
CA TYR A 197 9.73 -14.24 -7.60
C TYR A 197 10.31 -15.66 -7.64
N GLU A 198 10.46 -16.30 -6.48
CA GLU A 198 11.05 -17.64 -6.35
C GLU A 198 12.34 -17.81 -7.15
N HIS A 199 13.24 -16.82 -7.07
CA HIS A 199 14.48 -16.73 -7.83
C HIS A 199 14.27 -16.81 -9.35
N GLY A 200 13.34 -16.00 -9.87
CA GLY A 200 13.02 -15.94 -11.31
C GLY A 200 12.19 -17.13 -11.83
N ARG A 201 11.68 -17.99 -10.95
CA ARG A 201 10.85 -19.16 -11.32
C ARG A 201 9.35 -18.89 -11.29
N PHE A 202 8.93 -17.70 -10.87
CA PHE A 202 7.55 -17.26 -10.96
C PHE A 202 7.38 -16.24 -12.07
N TRP A 203 6.24 -16.28 -12.76
CA TRP A 203 5.91 -15.37 -13.86
C TRP A 203 6.00 -13.91 -13.34
N PRO A 204 6.66 -12.99 -14.08
CA PRO A 204 7.02 -13.06 -15.51
C PRO A 204 8.41 -13.64 -15.84
N PHE A 205 9.10 -14.29 -14.90
CA PHE A 205 10.41 -14.94 -15.11
C PHE A 205 11.54 -13.99 -15.53
N LEU A 206 11.49 -12.74 -15.07
CA LEU A 206 12.39 -11.68 -15.48
C LEU A 206 13.53 -11.48 -14.47
N PRO A 207 14.81 -11.58 -14.86
CA PRO A 207 15.93 -11.23 -14.00
C PRO A 207 15.85 -9.79 -13.47
N GLU A 208 15.32 -8.86 -14.27
CA GLU A 208 15.16 -7.45 -13.90
C GLU A 208 14.05 -7.18 -12.86
N SER A 209 13.32 -8.21 -12.43
CA SER A 209 12.42 -8.15 -11.28
C SER A 209 13.17 -8.35 -9.95
N ASP A 210 14.45 -8.72 -9.95
CA ASP A 210 15.22 -8.91 -8.72
C ASP A 210 15.61 -7.56 -8.06
N ALA A 211 16.08 -7.64 -6.83
CA ALA A 211 16.40 -6.50 -5.97
C ALA A 211 17.57 -5.62 -6.46
N ASP A 212 18.44 -6.16 -7.32
CA ASP A 212 19.60 -5.45 -7.87
C ASP A 212 19.26 -4.49 -9.02
N THR A 213 18.06 -4.62 -9.57
CA THR A 213 17.52 -3.69 -10.57
C THR A 213 16.95 -2.47 -9.89
N VAL A 214 17.74 -1.39 -9.88
CA VAL A 214 17.44 -0.15 -9.14
C VAL A 214 17.08 1.03 -10.03
N GLY A 215 16.82 0.80 -11.32
CA GLY A 215 16.64 1.85 -12.32
C GLY A 215 17.92 2.15 -13.09
N GLN A 216 17.82 3.03 -14.08
CA GLN A 216 18.88 3.37 -15.03
C GLN A 216 19.07 4.88 -15.14
N GLY A 217 20.20 5.31 -15.72
CA GLY A 217 20.53 6.72 -15.93
C GLY A 217 20.24 7.64 -14.74
N GLN A 218 19.35 8.62 -14.93
CA GLN A 218 18.92 9.56 -13.88
C GLN A 218 17.93 8.94 -12.89
N GLY A 219 17.20 7.89 -13.30
CA GLY A 219 16.27 7.12 -12.47
C GLY A 219 16.92 6.11 -11.52
N ARG A 220 18.25 5.99 -11.47
CA ARG A 220 18.94 5.08 -10.52
C ARG A 220 18.57 5.40 -9.07
N GLY A 221 18.05 4.41 -8.35
CA GLY A 221 17.50 4.49 -7.01
C GLY A 221 15.97 4.64 -6.97
N PHE A 222 15.32 4.89 -8.10
CA PHE A 222 13.86 5.15 -8.17
C PHE A 222 13.04 3.93 -8.63
N THR A 223 13.67 2.79 -8.87
CA THR A 223 13.02 1.47 -8.98
C THR A 223 13.41 0.64 -7.75
N VAL A 224 12.43 0.15 -6.99
CA VAL A 224 12.63 -0.64 -5.78
C VAL A 224 11.83 -1.94 -5.89
N ASN A 225 12.51 -3.02 -6.28
CA ASN A 225 11.94 -4.36 -6.36
C ASN A 225 12.19 -5.14 -5.07
N LEU A 226 11.15 -5.78 -4.52
CA LEU A 226 11.21 -6.64 -3.35
C LEU A 226 10.71 -8.05 -3.71
N PRO A 227 11.60 -8.96 -4.15
CA PRO A 227 11.22 -10.28 -4.61
C PRO A 227 10.96 -11.24 -3.44
N TRP A 228 9.77 -11.83 -3.37
CA TRP A 228 9.45 -12.93 -2.45
C TRP A 228 9.96 -14.24 -3.03
N ASN A 229 11.00 -14.79 -2.40
CA ASN A 229 11.66 -16.03 -2.84
C ASN A 229 11.03 -17.31 -2.27
N GLN A 230 9.99 -17.16 -1.44
CA GLN A 230 9.14 -18.24 -0.96
C GLN A 230 7.67 -17.85 -1.06
N VAL A 231 6.79 -18.85 -1.16
CA VAL A 231 5.34 -18.67 -1.03
C VAL A 231 4.91 -18.67 0.44
N GLY A 232 3.68 -18.20 0.71
CA GLY A 232 3.12 -18.24 2.06
C GLY A 232 3.53 -17.09 2.97
N MET A 233 3.97 -15.97 2.38
CA MET A 233 4.18 -14.70 3.09
C MET A 233 2.91 -14.26 3.84
N LYS A 234 3.10 -13.70 5.03
CA LYS A 234 2.05 -13.33 5.99
C LYS A 234 2.11 -11.85 6.34
N ASN A 235 1.16 -11.39 7.14
CA ASN A 235 1.05 -10.00 7.60
C ASN A 235 2.38 -9.41 8.12
N ALA A 236 3.16 -10.20 8.85
CA ALA A 236 4.45 -9.77 9.40
C ALA A 236 5.49 -9.47 8.31
N ASP A 237 5.53 -10.26 7.24
CA ASP A 237 6.46 -10.10 6.12
C ASP A 237 6.17 -8.80 5.35
N TYR A 238 4.89 -8.58 5.02
CA TYR A 238 4.44 -7.37 4.36
C TYR A 238 4.63 -6.12 5.24
N LEU A 239 4.34 -6.22 6.54
CA LEU A 239 4.58 -5.10 7.48
C LEU A 239 6.08 -4.79 7.59
N ALA A 240 6.94 -5.81 7.62
CA ALA A 240 8.39 -5.63 7.62
C ALA A 240 8.87 -4.95 6.34
N ALA A 241 8.37 -5.34 5.16
CA ALA A 241 8.67 -4.66 3.89
C ALA A 241 8.26 -3.18 3.92
N PHE A 242 7.08 -2.86 4.46
CA PHE A 242 6.64 -1.49 4.65
C PHE A 242 7.61 -0.70 5.55
N LEU A 243 7.86 -1.21 6.76
CA LEU A 243 8.61 -0.50 7.78
C LEU A 243 10.10 -0.36 7.46
N HIS A 244 10.70 -1.35 6.80
CA HIS A 244 12.15 -1.42 6.59
C HIS A 244 12.62 -1.05 5.19
N VAL A 245 11.71 -0.90 4.21
CA VAL A 245 12.03 -0.53 2.83
C VAL A 245 11.15 0.62 2.34
N LEU A 246 9.84 0.37 2.15
CA LEU A 246 8.97 1.32 1.46
C LEU A 246 8.83 2.66 2.20
N LEU A 247 8.47 2.65 3.48
CA LEU A 247 8.28 3.88 4.24
C LEU A 247 9.58 4.69 4.39
N PRO A 248 10.74 4.10 4.72
CA PRO A 248 12.01 4.82 4.73
C PRO A 248 12.27 5.58 3.41
N VAL A 249 12.13 4.90 2.28
CA VAL A 249 12.38 5.49 0.95
C VAL A 249 11.32 6.54 0.60
N ALA A 250 10.04 6.25 0.84
CA ALA A 250 8.94 7.17 0.55
C ALA A 250 9.03 8.50 1.32
N PHE A 251 9.54 8.47 2.56
CA PHE A 251 9.59 9.64 3.44
C PHE A 251 10.94 10.37 3.43
N GLU A 252 12.04 9.74 2.98
CA GLU A 252 13.34 10.42 2.88
C GLU A 252 13.34 11.58 1.86
N GLY A 253 12.48 11.51 0.84
CA GLY A 253 12.27 12.59 -0.14
C GLY A 253 11.49 13.82 0.38
N GLY A 254 11.06 13.83 1.65
CA GLY A 254 10.16 14.84 2.21
C GLY A 254 10.77 15.69 3.33
N TYR A 255 11.57 16.71 3.00
CA TYR A 255 12.14 17.65 4.00
C TYR A 255 11.17 18.76 4.47
N HIS A 256 9.86 18.60 4.25
CA HIS A 256 8.88 19.53 4.80
C HIS A 256 8.28 18.94 6.07
N LEU A 257 8.77 19.39 7.23
CA LEU A 257 8.38 18.90 8.56
C LEU A 257 6.86 18.90 8.78
N GLU A 258 6.16 19.85 8.18
CA GLU A 258 4.70 19.94 8.23
C GLU A 258 4.00 18.91 7.35
N SER A 259 4.56 18.58 6.18
CA SER A 259 4.00 17.57 5.27
C SER A 259 4.33 16.14 5.74
N LEU A 260 5.42 15.94 6.48
CA LEU A 260 5.74 14.68 7.16
C LEU A 260 4.71 14.36 8.26
N ALA A 261 4.43 15.34 9.14
CA ALA A 261 3.41 15.20 10.18
C ALA A 261 2.01 15.00 9.56
N GLN A 262 1.69 15.74 8.49
CA GLN A 262 0.41 15.60 7.80
C GLN A 262 0.30 14.26 7.03
N SER A 263 1.34 13.76 6.36
CA SER A 263 1.29 12.48 5.64
C SER A 263 1.23 11.27 6.57
N VAL A 264 1.93 11.29 7.71
CA VAL A 264 1.76 10.28 8.77
C VAL A 264 0.35 10.37 9.36
N CYS A 265 -0.14 11.58 9.67
CA CYS A 265 -1.52 11.78 10.07
C CYS A 265 -2.53 11.42 8.98
N MET A 266 -2.20 11.46 7.69
CA MET A 266 -3.12 11.19 6.57
C MET A 266 -3.12 9.73 6.17
N THR A 267 -2.01 9.01 6.31
CA THR A 267 -1.96 7.54 6.31
C THR A 267 -2.73 7.00 7.51
N VAL A 268 -2.52 7.60 8.69
CA VAL A 268 -3.32 7.30 9.89
C VAL A 268 -4.79 7.74 9.72
N ARG A 269 -5.12 8.84 9.04
CA ARG A 269 -6.53 9.26 8.76
C ARG A 269 -7.20 8.45 7.65
N ALA A 270 -6.45 7.95 6.67
CA ALA A 270 -6.94 7.00 5.67
C ALA A 270 -7.20 5.63 6.31
N LEU A 271 -6.38 5.25 7.31
CA LEU A 271 -6.63 4.14 8.21
C LEU A 271 -7.76 4.42 9.22
N LEU A 272 -7.98 5.67 9.64
CA LEU A 272 -8.97 6.08 10.65
C LEU A 272 -10.25 6.66 10.05
N GLY A 273 -10.74 6.06 8.97
CA GLY A 273 -12.15 6.21 8.62
C GLY A 273 -13.05 5.46 9.61
N ASP A 274 -12.65 4.23 9.92
CA ASP A 274 -13.29 3.25 10.80
C ASP A 274 -12.17 2.60 11.66
N PRO A 275 -12.45 1.96 12.82
CA PRO A 275 -11.43 1.27 13.61
C PRO A 275 -10.73 0.16 12.81
N THR A 276 -9.40 0.16 12.75
CA THR A 276 -8.65 -0.92 12.11
C THR A 276 -8.75 -2.21 12.94
N PRO A 277 -9.02 -3.37 12.34
CA PRO A 277 -9.01 -4.63 13.08
C PRO A 277 -7.60 -4.92 13.60
N ALA A 278 -7.52 -5.48 14.82
CA ALA A 278 -6.25 -5.91 15.37
C ALA A 278 -5.66 -7.04 14.51
N LEU A 279 -4.38 -6.93 14.14
CA LEU A 279 -3.67 -8.03 13.51
C LEU A 279 -3.45 -9.13 14.56
N LEU A 280 -4.00 -10.31 14.30
CA LEU A 280 -3.89 -11.47 15.16
C LEU A 280 -2.81 -12.43 14.63
N GLY A 281 -2.04 -13.03 15.54
CA GLY A 281 -1.01 -14.03 15.24
C GLY A 281 0.43 -13.54 15.44
N PRO A 282 1.43 -14.41 15.18
CA PRO A 282 2.84 -14.06 15.30
C PRO A 282 3.23 -12.94 14.33
N MET A 283 3.82 -11.87 14.86
CA MET A 283 4.26 -10.69 14.09
C MET A 283 5.78 -10.69 13.85
N ALA A 284 6.33 -11.87 13.57
CA ALA A 284 7.73 -12.03 13.17
C ALA A 284 7.79 -12.39 11.69
N PRO A 285 8.51 -11.63 10.85
CA PRO A 285 8.72 -12.00 9.46
C PRO A 285 9.50 -13.31 9.36
N CYS A 286 9.25 -14.08 8.32
CA CYS A 286 9.99 -15.29 8.01
C CYS A 286 11.40 -14.97 7.51
N GLN A 287 12.28 -15.97 7.56
CA GLN A 287 13.68 -15.82 7.18
C GLN A 287 13.85 -15.39 5.71
N SER A 288 13.06 -15.98 4.79
CA SER A 288 13.12 -15.60 3.37
C SER A 288 12.70 -14.15 3.12
N ALA A 289 11.70 -13.64 3.85
CA ALA A 289 11.30 -12.25 3.75
C ALA A 289 12.39 -11.31 4.27
N LEU A 290 13.04 -11.66 5.39
CA LEU A 290 14.17 -10.91 5.94
C LEU A 290 15.35 -10.84 4.97
N GLU A 291 15.68 -11.95 4.31
CA GLU A 291 16.73 -12.00 3.28
C GLU A 291 16.41 -11.09 2.11
N SER A 292 15.19 -11.15 1.57
CA SER A 292 14.75 -10.24 0.51
C SER A 292 14.84 -8.77 0.95
N ILE A 293 14.33 -8.43 2.15
CA ILE A 293 14.41 -7.07 2.69
C ILE A 293 15.87 -6.60 2.82
N GLN A 294 16.77 -7.46 3.29
CA GLN A 294 18.19 -7.13 3.42
C GLN A 294 18.85 -6.90 2.06
N SER A 295 18.56 -7.75 1.06
CA SER A 295 19.05 -7.59 -0.31
C SER A 295 18.61 -6.27 -0.92
N VAL A 296 17.32 -5.91 -0.79
CA VAL A 296 16.81 -4.63 -1.28
C VAL A 296 17.48 -3.45 -0.58
N ARG A 297 17.61 -3.51 0.75
CA ARG A 297 18.28 -2.47 1.52
C ARG A 297 19.73 -2.29 1.08
N ALA A 298 20.45 -3.40 0.82
CA ALA A 298 21.82 -3.34 0.34
C ALA A 298 21.93 -2.71 -1.06
N ALA A 299 21.05 -3.10 -1.99
CA ALA A 299 21.01 -2.53 -3.34
C ALA A 299 20.64 -1.03 -3.35
N GLN A 300 19.77 -0.61 -2.44
CA GLN A 300 19.24 0.75 -2.38
C GLN A 300 20.05 1.71 -1.47
N ALA A 301 20.89 1.20 -0.57
CA ALA A 301 21.68 2.01 0.36
C ALA A 301 22.56 3.11 -0.32
N PRO A 302 23.15 2.91 -1.52
CA PRO A 302 23.87 3.98 -2.21
C PRO A 302 22.99 5.17 -2.59
N HIS A 303 21.68 4.97 -2.70
CA HIS A 303 20.71 5.93 -3.21
C HIS A 303 19.89 6.61 -2.09
N TRP A 304 19.72 5.93 -0.95
CA TRP A 304 18.83 6.36 0.14
C TRP A 304 19.54 6.31 1.51
N LYS A 305 19.74 7.47 2.14
CA LYS A 305 20.37 7.64 3.46
C LYS A 305 19.64 6.90 4.56
N SER A 306 18.30 6.83 4.48
CA SER A 306 17.45 6.08 5.41
C SER A 306 17.74 4.57 5.41
N LEU A 307 18.35 4.06 4.34
CA LEU A 307 18.71 2.66 4.18
C LEU A 307 20.19 2.38 4.47
N GLN A 308 21.03 3.42 4.52
CA GLN A 308 22.44 3.32 4.88
C GLN A 308 22.57 2.83 6.34
N GLN A 309 23.22 1.69 6.55
CA GLN A 309 23.54 1.23 7.89
C GLN A 309 24.70 2.06 8.46
N GLN A 310 24.50 2.64 9.64
CA GLN A 310 25.62 3.23 10.38
C GLN A 310 26.50 2.10 10.93
N GLY A 311 27.76 2.01 10.47
CA GLY A 311 28.80 1.20 11.12
C GLY A 311 28.89 -0.28 10.72
N VAL A 312 28.19 -0.74 9.67
CA VAL A 312 28.32 -2.12 9.16
C VAL A 312 28.52 -2.09 7.65
N SER A 313 29.62 -2.66 7.15
CA SER A 313 29.85 -2.84 5.71
C SER A 313 28.82 -3.83 5.15
N PRO A 314 28.19 -3.56 4.00
CA PRO A 314 27.27 -4.51 3.38
C PRO A 314 28.00 -5.80 3.03
N VAL A 315 27.54 -6.93 3.55
CA VAL A 315 27.91 -8.23 3.01
C VAL A 315 27.04 -8.46 1.78
N LEU A 316 27.60 -8.25 0.60
CA LEU A 316 27.02 -8.78 -0.63
C LEU A 316 27.05 -10.32 -0.52
N THR A 317 25.90 -10.94 -0.30
CA THR A 317 25.75 -12.34 -0.66
C THR A 317 25.81 -12.42 -2.17
N THR A 318 26.89 -13.00 -2.69
CA THR A 318 27.07 -13.24 -4.12
C THR A 318 25.89 -14.06 -4.65
N SER A 319 25.13 -13.46 -5.56
CA SER A 319 24.19 -14.14 -6.44
C SER A 319 24.86 -15.34 -7.14
N THR A 320 24.10 -16.40 -7.38
CA THR A 320 24.51 -17.69 -7.96
C THR A 320 24.90 -17.63 -9.45
N HIS A 321 25.38 -16.49 -9.94
CA HIS A 321 25.85 -16.36 -11.32
C HIS A 321 27.37 -16.16 -11.36
N SER A 322 28.09 -17.28 -11.44
CA SER A 322 29.46 -17.31 -11.97
C SER A 322 29.38 -17.59 -13.48
N PRO A 323 30.09 -16.84 -14.34
CA PRO A 323 30.06 -17.05 -15.78
C PRO A 323 31.05 -18.15 -16.16
N GLU A 324 30.79 -19.42 -15.82
CA GLU A 324 31.53 -20.55 -16.35
C GLU A 324 30.71 -21.85 -16.18
N GLY A 325 30.55 -22.60 -17.29
CA GLY A 325 29.53 -23.63 -17.43
C GLY A 325 29.83 -25.02 -16.87
N ARG A 326 28.72 -25.78 -16.70
CA ARG A 326 28.50 -27.25 -16.54
C ARG A 326 28.27 -27.79 -15.11
N PRO A 327 27.53 -28.92 -14.97
CA PRO A 327 26.26 -29.30 -15.59
C PRO A 327 25.15 -29.60 -14.54
N LEU A 328 23.90 -29.64 -15.03
CA LEU A 328 22.68 -29.96 -14.29
C LEU A 328 22.76 -31.28 -13.49
N TRP A 329 22.46 -31.20 -12.20
CA TRP A 329 22.09 -32.37 -11.40
C TRP A 329 20.57 -32.52 -11.47
N LEU A 330 20.14 -33.57 -12.18
CA LEU A 330 18.77 -34.05 -12.22
C LEU A 330 18.36 -34.53 -10.82
N LEU A 331 17.39 -33.84 -10.21
CA LEU A 331 16.61 -34.37 -9.09
C LEU A 331 15.16 -34.58 -9.55
N PRO A 332 14.49 -35.62 -9.02
CA PRO A 332 13.31 -36.21 -9.64
C PRO A 332 12.07 -35.30 -9.54
N LYS A 333 11.18 -35.47 -10.53
CA LYS A 333 9.86 -34.84 -10.58
C LYS A 333 9.00 -35.32 -9.42
N ASP A 334 8.66 -34.41 -8.50
CA ASP A 334 7.58 -34.60 -7.53
C ASP A 334 6.32 -33.85 -7.98
N PRO A 335 5.13 -34.35 -7.58
CA PRO A 335 3.90 -34.15 -8.33
C PRO A 335 3.30 -32.75 -8.13
N VAL A 336 2.60 -32.31 -9.18
CA VAL A 336 1.77 -31.11 -9.25
C VAL A 336 0.84 -31.04 -8.04
N CYS A 337 1.13 -30.12 -7.12
CA CYS A 337 0.23 -29.80 -6.02
C CYS A 337 -0.93 -28.95 -6.56
N LYS A 338 -2.12 -29.56 -6.67
CA LYS A 338 -3.38 -28.84 -6.85
C LYS A 338 -3.66 -28.07 -5.55
N ALA A 339 -3.42 -26.76 -5.56
CA ALA A 339 -3.92 -25.89 -4.51
C ALA A 339 -5.36 -25.50 -4.85
N GLU A 340 -6.33 -26.22 -4.28
CA GLU A 340 -7.68 -25.69 -4.12
C GLU A 340 -7.64 -24.65 -3.00
N ALA A 341 -7.67 -23.37 -3.39
CA ALA A 341 -7.87 -22.27 -2.46
C ALA A 341 -9.34 -22.27 -2.02
N GLU A 342 -9.66 -23.01 -0.96
CA GLU A 342 -10.96 -22.93 -0.31
C GLU A 342 -11.20 -21.53 0.27
N VAL A 343 -12.40 -21.04 -0.01
CA VAL A 343 -12.97 -19.72 0.28
C VAL A 343 -12.91 -19.40 1.77
N THR A 344 -11.83 -18.73 2.19
CA THR A 344 -11.68 -18.09 3.52
C THR A 344 -12.10 -16.61 3.52
N SER A 345 -12.31 -16.02 2.33
CA SER A 345 -12.71 -14.62 2.11
C SER A 345 -14.06 -14.26 2.75
N LEU A 346 -15.04 -15.17 2.75
CA LEU A 346 -16.38 -14.91 3.28
C LEU A 346 -16.41 -14.64 4.79
N ARG A 347 -15.45 -15.16 5.58
CA ARG A 347 -15.44 -14.98 7.05
C ARG A 347 -14.92 -13.62 7.51
N LEU A 348 -14.13 -12.91 6.69
CA LEU A 348 -13.61 -11.58 7.03
C LEU A 348 -14.68 -10.48 6.87
N LEU A 349 -15.56 -10.64 5.88
CA LEU A 349 -16.69 -9.72 5.64
C LEU A 349 -17.74 -9.77 6.76
N ASP A 350 -17.94 -10.95 7.36
CA ASP A 350 -18.83 -11.12 8.51
C ASP A 350 -18.30 -10.45 9.80
N GLN A 351 -16.97 -10.30 9.95
CA GLN A 351 -16.36 -9.64 11.11
C GLN A 351 -16.43 -8.10 11.03
N GLN A 352 -16.44 -7.51 9.82
CA GLN A 352 -16.51 -6.04 9.66
C GLN A 352 -17.87 -5.44 10.08
N HIS A 353 -18.94 -6.23 10.11
CA HIS A 353 -20.25 -5.80 10.61
C HIS A 353 -20.27 -5.50 12.13
N GLN A 354 -19.18 -5.75 12.86
CA GLN A 354 -19.08 -5.57 14.31
C GLN A 354 -18.43 -4.24 14.75
N HIS A 355 -17.96 -3.39 13.83
CA HIS A 355 -17.27 -2.14 14.17
C HIS A 355 -17.89 -0.91 13.49
N PRO A 356 -19.06 -0.43 13.95
CA PRO A 356 -19.63 0.81 13.44
C PRO A 356 -18.70 2.00 13.70
N THR A 357 -18.63 2.93 12.74
CA THR A 357 -17.94 4.21 12.96
C THR A 357 -18.60 4.92 14.15
N PRO A 358 -17.86 5.28 15.21
CA PRO A 358 -18.46 6.01 16.31
C PRO A 358 -18.94 7.38 15.82
N PRO A 359 -20.09 7.88 16.32
CA PRO A 359 -20.66 9.17 15.94
C PRO A 359 -19.73 10.35 16.24
N VAL A 360 -18.78 10.18 17.17
CA VAL A 360 -17.77 11.18 17.54
C VAL A 360 -16.39 10.57 17.36
N ARG A 361 -15.53 11.20 16.56
CA ARG A 361 -14.18 10.64 16.30
C ARG A 361 -13.18 11.01 17.37
N MET A 362 -13.28 12.23 17.89
CA MET A 362 -12.35 12.76 18.88
C MET A 362 -13.11 13.56 19.95
N ALA A 363 -12.81 13.26 21.22
CA ALA A 363 -13.23 14.08 22.34
C ALA A 363 -12.04 14.89 22.87
N VAL A 364 -12.28 16.14 23.26
CA VAL A 364 -11.25 17.01 23.87
C VAL A 364 -11.69 17.39 25.28
N ALA A 365 -10.84 17.08 26.26
CA ALA A 365 -11.03 17.45 27.67
C ALA A 365 -10.01 18.53 28.07
N LEU A 366 -10.51 19.70 28.49
CA LEU A 366 -9.70 20.83 28.93
C LEU A 366 -9.78 20.96 30.45
N THR A 367 -8.63 21.11 31.10
CA THR A 367 -8.55 21.31 32.57
C THR A 367 -8.50 22.79 32.98
N ALA A 368 -8.62 23.72 32.03
CA ALA A 368 -8.58 25.17 32.26
C ALA A 368 -9.90 25.84 31.81
N PRO A 369 -10.63 26.54 32.70
CA PRO A 369 -12.03 26.92 32.50
C PRO A 369 -12.33 27.99 31.42
N HIS A 370 -11.37 28.46 30.61
CA HIS A 370 -11.60 29.62 29.71
C HIS A 370 -10.93 29.54 28.33
N THR A 371 -10.55 28.36 27.85
CA THR A 371 -9.91 28.21 26.52
C THR A 371 -10.92 27.73 25.48
N THR A 372 -11.34 28.61 24.58
CA THR A 372 -12.17 28.26 23.41
C THR A 372 -11.27 28.00 22.20
N TRP A 373 -11.37 26.80 21.61
CA TRP A 373 -10.68 26.43 20.38
C TRP A 373 -11.70 26.33 19.24
N ALA A 374 -11.32 26.75 18.04
CA ALA A 374 -12.07 26.44 16.82
C ALA A 374 -11.84 24.96 16.49
N LEU A 375 -12.79 24.11 16.87
CA LEU A 375 -12.73 22.67 16.62
C LEU A 375 -13.37 22.30 15.27
N PRO A 376 -12.85 21.29 14.55
CA PRO A 376 -13.53 20.72 13.39
C PRO A 376 -14.94 20.20 13.74
N PRO A 377 -15.88 20.15 12.76
CA PRO A 377 -17.28 19.78 13.02
C PRO A 377 -17.48 18.36 13.58
N ASP A 378 -16.47 17.49 13.48
CA ASP A 378 -16.44 16.10 13.92
C ASP A 378 -15.78 15.88 15.30
N VAL A 379 -15.44 16.96 16.01
CA VAL A 379 -14.83 16.95 17.35
C VAL A 379 -15.80 17.54 18.37
N LEU A 380 -16.15 16.77 19.40
CA LEU A 380 -16.98 17.29 20.51
C LEU A 380 -16.14 18.13 21.47
N HIS A 381 -16.70 19.27 21.88
CA HIS A 381 -16.33 19.96 23.10
C HIS A 381 -17.02 19.27 24.27
N GLN A 382 -16.29 18.92 25.33
CA GLN A 382 -16.93 18.55 26.60
C GLN A 382 -16.32 19.28 27.80
N GLU A 383 -17.17 20.04 28.49
CA GLU A 383 -16.95 20.54 29.84
C GLU A 383 -17.49 19.54 30.89
N GLU A 384 -16.81 19.52 32.02
CA GLU A 384 -17.05 18.83 33.29
C GLU A 384 -18.06 17.67 33.29
N SER A 385 -17.52 16.46 33.16
CA SER A 385 -18.14 15.15 33.47
C SER A 385 -19.24 14.66 32.52
N ALA A 386 -18.87 13.80 31.56
CA ALA A 386 -19.81 12.88 30.92
C ALA A 386 -20.22 11.76 31.91
N PRO A 387 -21.50 11.33 31.95
CA PRO A 387 -21.88 10.09 32.61
C PRO A 387 -21.15 8.88 32.00
N LYS A 388 -20.63 8.01 32.86
CA LYS A 388 -19.69 6.90 32.56
C LYS A 388 -20.14 5.87 31.50
N TRP A 389 -21.41 5.82 31.11
CA TRP A 389 -21.95 4.73 30.27
C TRP A 389 -22.33 5.17 28.85
N GLU A 390 -22.38 6.47 28.54
CA GLU A 390 -22.74 6.98 27.20
C GLU A 390 -21.52 7.21 26.30
N THR A 391 -20.33 7.47 26.86
CA THR A 391 -19.12 7.79 26.09
C THR A 391 -18.42 6.58 25.45
N GLN A 392 -18.66 5.35 25.95
CA GLN A 392 -17.87 4.17 25.60
C GLN A 392 -18.11 3.63 24.17
N ALA A 393 -19.29 3.88 23.59
CA ALA A 393 -19.61 3.49 22.22
C ALA A 393 -19.55 4.67 21.23
N TRP A 394 -19.29 5.88 21.72
CA TRP A 394 -19.52 7.12 20.97
C TRP A 394 -18.24 7.80 20.51
N VAL A 395 -17.09 7.50 21.12
CA VAL A 395 -15.80 8.19 20.89
C VAL A 395 -14.69 7.19 20.53
N SER A 396 -13.97 7.40 19.42
CA SER A 396 -12.81 6.55 19.05
C SER A 396 -11.47 6.95 19.69
N SER A 397 -11.26 8.24 19.98
CA SER A 397 -9.98 8.76 20.50
C SER A 397 -10.20 10.03 21.33
N GLY A 398 -9.23 10.42 22.16
CA GLY A 398 -9.35 11.62 22.97
C GLY A 398 -8.03 12.35 23.20
N VAL A 399 -8.13 13.65 23.46
CA VAL A 399 -7.00 14.50 23.89
C VAL A 399 -7.36 15.15 25.21
N ALA A 400 -6.47 15.07 26.19
CA ALA A 400 -6.59 15.74 27.47
C ALA A 400 -5.40 16.68 27.69
N VAL A 401 -5.66 17.90 28.14
CA VAL A 401 -4.62 18.86 28.52
C VAL A 401 -4.43 18.82 30.03
N ALA A 402 -3.21 18.60 30.49
CA ALA A 402 -2.85 18.59 31.90
C ALA A 402 -1.70 19.57 32.19
N PRO A 403 -1.66 20.23 33.36
CA PRO A 403 -0.50 21.00 33.79
C PRO A 403 0.76 20.12 33.84
N ALA A 404 1.93 20.66 33.48
CA ALA A 404 3.20 19.91 33.42
C ALA A 404 3.50 19.08 34.69
N ARG A 405 3.24 19.65 35.88
CA ARG A 405 3.42 18.98 37.18
C ARG A 405 2.52 17.76 37.41
N ALA A 406 1.42 17.64 36.67
CA ALA A 406 0.42 16.60 36.81
C ALA A 406 0.53 15.51 35.72
N VAL A 407 1.31 15.75 34.65
CA VAL A 407 1.39 14.85 33.48
C VAL A 407 1.73 13.42 33.87
N ALA A 408 2.69 13.22 34.77
CA ALA A 408 3.08 11.89 35.24
C ALA A 408 1.91 11.16 35.93
N ALA A 409 1.25 11.82 36.88
CA ALA A 409 0.11 11.25 37.61
C ALA A 409 -1.11 11.05 36.70
N THR A 410 -1.36 11.96 35.76
CA THR A 410 -2.44 11.82 34.77
C THR A 410 -2.20 10.62 33.86
N LEU A 411 -0.96 10.42 33.41
CA LEU A 411 -0.59 9.29 32.57
C LEU A 411 -0.73 7.96 33.33
N ASP A 412 -0.29 7.91 34.58
CA ASP A 412 -0.44 6.73 35.44
C ASP A 412 -1.92 6.34 35.63
N VAL A 413 -2.77 7.31 35.98
CA VAL A 413 -4.22 7.09 36.11
C VAL A 413 -4.82 6.60 34.79
N ALA A 414 -4.41 7.17 33.65
CA ALA A 414 -4.91 6.77 32.34
C ALA A 414 -4.53 5.31 31.99
N ILE A 415 -3.30 4.91 32.28
CA ILE A 415 -2.82 3.53 32.07
C ILE A 415 -3.59 2.56 32.96
N CYS A 416 -3.67 2.85 34.26
CA CYS A 416 -4.38 2.03 35.22
C CYS A 416 -5.87 1.89 34.86
N GLN A 417 -6.52 2.98 34.47
CA GLN A 417 -7.91 2.93 34.01
C GLN A 417 -8.04 2.08 32.74
N ALA A 418 -7.20 2.27 31.72
CA ALA A 418 -7.26 1.50 30.49
C ALA A 418 -7.19 -0.02 30.76
N LEU A 419 -6.26 -0.45 31.61
CA LEU A 419 -6.12 -1.85 32.02
C LEU A 419 -7.35 -2.34 32.80
N SER A 420 -7.91 -1.53 33.71
CA SER A 420 -9.12 -1.87 34.46
C SER A 420 -10.36 -1.99 33.57
N PHE A 421 -10.40 -1.25 32.46
CA PHE A 421 -11.46 -1.32 31.44
C PHE A 421 -11.24 -2.45 30.43
N GLY A 422 -10.27 -3.35 30.68
CA GLY A 422 -10.08 -4.56 29.88
C GLY A 422 -9.10 -4.41 28.72
N ALA A 423 -8.34 -3.30 28.62
CA ALA A 423 -7.23 -3.24 27.68
C ALA A 423 -6.21 -4.34 28.01
N GLN A 424 -5.97 -5.24 27.07
CA GLN A 424 -5.00 -6.34 27.26
C GLN A 424 -3.55 -5.83 27.24
N ARG A 425 -3.29 -4.80 26.44
CA ARG A 425 -1.99 -4.15 26.29
C ARG A 425 -2.15 -2.65 26.09
N VAL A 426 -1.18 -1.87 26.56
CA VAL A 426 -1.14 -0.40 26.44
C VAL A 426 0.21 0.03 25.89
N LEU A 427 0.22 0.75 24.76
CA LEU A 427 1.41 1.42 24.23
C LEU A 427 1.46 2.86 24.74
N CYS A 428 2.51 3.20 25.48
CA CYS A 428 2.76 4.54 25.99
C CYS A 428 3.87 5.18 25.16
N VAL A 429 3.53 6.21 24.36
CA VAL A 429 4.51 7.00 23.61
C VAL A 429 4.70 8.34 24.30
N VAL A 430 5.93 8.61 24.72
CA VAL A 430 6.31 9.80 25.47
C VAL A 430 7.29 10.63 24.65
N LEU A 431 6.98 11.91 24.48
CA LEU A 431 7.84 12.90 23.84
C LEU A 431 8.37 13.86 24.89
N GLY A 432 9.66 13.75 25.22
CA GLY A 432 10.34 14.61 26.19
C GLY A 432 10.96 13.85 27.37
N GLN A 433 11.37 14.61 28.38
CA GLN A 433 12.02 14.08 29.58
C GLN A 433 10.96 13.67 30.61
N LEU A 434 10.34 12.51 30.40
CA LEU A 434 9.41 11.91 31.36
C LEU A 434 9.81 10.45 31.58
N ASP A 435 10.06 10.11 32.85
CA ASP A 435 10.46 8.77 33.25
C ASP A 435 9.25 7.84 33.30
N ARG A 436 9.50 6.54 33.04
CA ARG A 436 8.50 5.49 33.26
C ARG A 436 8.16 5.43 34.76
N PRO A 437 6.88 5.45 35.16
CA PRO A 437 6.51 5.27 36.56
C PRO A 437 7.05 3.93 37.10
N LEU A 438 7.66 3.98 38.28
CA LEU A 438 8.41 2.86 38.89
C LEU A 438 7.50 1.70 39.34
N ASP A 439 6.23 1.98 39.54
CA ASP A 439 5.16 1.09 39.98
C ASP A 439 4.50 0.30 38.84
N LEU A 440 4.80 0.63 37.59
CA LEU A 440 4.31 -0.13 36.44
C LEU A 440 5.06 -1.47 36.31
N VAL A 441 4.37 -2.55 36.69
CA VAL A 441 4.86 -3.94 36.59
C VAL A 441 5.37 -4.25 35.17
N ASP A 442 6.55 -4.85 35.06
CA ASP A 442 7.11 -5.33 33.78
C ASP A 442 6.53 -6.71 33.43
N ASP A 443 5.21 -6.78 33.28
CA ASP A 443 4.44 -8.00 32.98
C ASP A 443 4.14 -8.17 31.47
N GLY A 444 4.75 -7.33 30.62
CA GLY A 444 4.55 -7.33 29.17
C GLY A 444 3.23 -6.71 28.69
N ARG A 445 2.37 -6.20 29.59
CA ARG A 445 1.14 -5.50 29.19
C ARG A 445 1.38 -4.06 28.76
N ILE A 446 2.50 -3.46 29.16
CA ILE A 446 2.81 -2.06 28.86
C ILE A 446 4.10 -2.00 28.05
N LEU A 447 4.01 -1.40 26.86
CA LEU A 447 5.19 -1.04 26.06
C LEU A 447 5.43 0.46 26.20
N TRP A 448 6.61 0.84 26.70
CA TRP A 448 7.00 2.23 26.90
C TRP A 448 7.99 2.68 25.81
N LEU A 449 7.62 3.69 25.03
CA LEU A 449 8.46 4.31 24.02
C LEU A 449 8.77 5.75 24.43
N ASN A 450 10.03 6.03 24.75
CA ASN A 450 10.49 7.35 25.16
C ASN A 450 11.33 8.01 24.05
N ILE A 451 10.89 9.16 23.55
CA ILE A 451 11.54 9.92 22.48
C ILE A 451 12.10 11.21 23.08
N ARG A 452 13.41 11.45 22.94
CA ARG A 452 14.17 12.52 23.62
C ARG A 452 14.34 12.35 25.14
N GLY A 453 14.03 11.18 25.69
CA GLY A 453 14.34 10.83 27.08
C GLY A 453 15.83 10.54 27.31
N LYS A 454 16.23 10.39 28.58
CA LYS A 454 17.53 9.79 28.92
C LYS A 454 17.58 8.35 28.41
N GLU A 455 18.77 7.86 28.09
CA GLU A 455 18.97 6.43 27.85
C GLU A 455 18.42 5.62 29.02
N ALA A 456 17.66 4.57 28.71
CA ALA A 456 17.11 3.69 29.73
C ALA A 456 18.28 3.08 30.53
N SER A 457 18.25 3.25 31.85
CA SER A 457 19.25 2.67 32.75
C SER A 457 19.18 1.15 32.86
N ILE A 458 18.09 0.54 32.37
CA ILE A 458 17.81 -0.90 32.43
C ILE A 458 17.36 -1.37 31.03
N LEU A 459 18.02 -2.40 30.51
CA LEU A 459 17.61 -3.11 29.31
C LEU A 459 16.31 -3.89 29.60
N SER A 460 15.19 -3.40 29.07
CA SER A 460 13.91 -4.12 29.09
C SER A 460 13.40 -4.24 27.66
N THR A 461 12.87 -5.42 27.28
CA THR A 461 12.22 -5.63 25.98
C THR A 461 10.92 -4.84 25.83
N HIS A 462 10.42 -4.24 26.91
CA HIS A 462 9.20 -3.44 26.95
C HIS A 462 9.47 -1.95 27.19
N HIS A 463 10.75 -1.52 27.12
CA HIS A 463 11.13 -0.13 27.19
C HIS A 463 12.12 0.22 26.07
N VAL A 464 11.66 1.03 25.11
CA VAL A 464 12.48 1.57 24.02
C VAL A 464 12.74 3.04 24.29
N SER A 465 14.02 3.42 24.38
CA SER A 465 14.44 4.82 24.48
C SER A 465 15.16 5.24 23.20
N VAL A 466 14.69 6.33 22.60
CA VAL A 466 15.27 6.92 21.39
C VAL A 466 15.83 8.31 21.75
N PRO A 467 17.10 8.40 22.19
CA PRO A 467 17.74 9.69 22.39
C PRO A 467 17.91 10.34 21.02
N LEU A 468 17.30 11.50 20.81
CA LEU A 468 17.56 12.31 19.62
C LEU A 468 18.66 13.31 19.95
N PRO A 469 19.69 13.47 19.09
CA PRO A 469 20.72 14.48 19.30
C PRO A 469 20.05 15.85 19.45
N GLY A 470 20.43 16.59 20.49
CA GLY A 470 19.91 17.94 20.72
C GLY A 470 20.26 18.83 19.53
N GLY A 471 19.26 19.51 18.96
CA GLY A 471 19.53 20.68 18.13
C GLY A 471 20.28 21.69 19.00
N SER A 472 21.51 22.01 18.59
CA SER A 472 22.20 23.21 19.07
C SER A 472 21.68 24.43 18.32
#